data_AF-A0A6B3IBT3-F1
#
_entry.id   AF-A0A6B3IBT3-F1
#
_cell.length_a   1.000
_cell.length_b   1.000
_cell.length_c   1.000
_cell.angle_alpha   90.00
_cell.angle_beta   90.00
_cell.angle_gamma   90.00
#
_symmetry.space_group_name_H-M   'P 1'
#
loop_
_entity.id
_entity.type
_entity.pdbx_description
1 polymer ?
#
loop_
_entity_poly.entity_id
_entity_poly.type
_entity_poly.pdbx_seq_one_letter_code
_entity_poly.pdbx_strand_id
1 'polypeptide(L)'
;AEQRQAAFARKSYRFYEGGRATAEGLSALLAPRPVQAAPPREVTALTAGELGELLAWLGPHRSPDRLLPKYAYASPGALYATQLYLEIDGVAGLSGIYYHHPADHTLVRVGDHPHAGHAPGLKLHFLGKRRAIEPVYKNNIVEVLEFEAGHMLGVLEEVLPRLGLEVRPAGFTPAAKSRLDVAEEDHYLGTFAVVPHRGGTRPEEVELFVQAHGDRVDGLPGGLYRYQEGSLEPLGEQVVDRRHVIAINQGVFDRASFGVSAVSRASDAWRHYIVLGTLLHRLQRVPGMGLMSSGYSSRSGHPLPASLRLDDLLTRAGVPAAPASYFFVGGPISAEQAEHEGMNEDAVHTKGPAEMIRDDAAQFLPDYMVPARVVVVDRLPVTANGKTDLRATAHLPEVSAVGTAAPHVEPTTPTERWLAAEWGRLLGYEEVSTQDEFFSSGGNSLHSVALV
;
A
#
# COMPACT_ATOMS: atom_id res chain seq x y z
N ALA A 1 16.26 -1.30 18.21
CA ALA A 1 15.15 -2.16 18.69
C ALA A 1 13.80 -1.56 18.35
N GLU A 2 13.50 -0.32 18.76
CA GLU A 2 12.24 0.37 18.46
C GLU A 2 11.87 0.39 16.97
N GLN A 3 12.79 0.83 16.09
CA GLN A 3 12.57 0.86 14.63
C GLN A 3 12.19 -0.51 14.05
N ARG A 4 12.86 -1.58 14.51
CA ARG A 4 12.55 -2.95 14.12
C ARG A 4 11.13 -3.32 14.55
N GLN A 5 10.82 -3.15 15.83
CA GLN A 5 9.49 -3.45 16.36
C GLN A 5 8.40 -2.70 15.58
N ALA A 6 8.64 -1.42 15.26
CA ALA A 6 7.73 -0.63 14.46
C ALA A 6 7.54 -1.18 13.03
N ALA A 7 8.62 -1.58 12.36
CA ALA A 7 8.57 -2.14 11.01
C ALA A 7 7.83 -3.49 10.95
N PHE A 8 8.01 -4.35 11.95
CA PHE A 8 7.37 -5.67 11.99
C PHE A 8 5.93 -5.62 12.50
N ALA A 9 5.59 -4.73 13.44
CA ALA A 9 4.22 -4.53 13.91
C ALA A 9 3.31 -3.95 12.82
N ARG A 10 3.86 -3.16 11.88
CA ARG A 10 3.14 -2.70 10.70
C ARG A 10 2.95 -3.88 9.75
N LYS A 11 1.70 -4.24 9.46
CA LYS A 11 1.32 -5.33 8.54
C LYS A 11 0.03 -4.94 7.81
N SER A 12 -0.21 -5.59 6.67
CA SER A 12 -1.54 -5.59 6.05
C SER A 12 -2.28 -6.79 6.62
N TYR A 13 -3.10 -6.56 7.64
CA TYR A 13 -3.77 -7.62 8.39
C TYR A 13 -4.92 -8.22 7.59
N ARG A 14 -4.91 -9.53 7.42
CA ARG A 14 -5.91 -10.32 6.67
C ARG A 14 -6.80 -11.15 7.58
N PHE A 15 -6.44 -11.25 8.85
CA PHE A 15 -7.19 -11.89 9.91
C PHE A 15 -7.37 -10.93 11.09
N TYR A 16 -8.48 -11.06 11.81
CA TYR A 16 -8.87 -10.15 12.89
C TYR A 16 -9.26 -10.97 14.12
N GLU A 17 -8.28 -11.35 14.92
CA GLU A 17 -8.44 -12.29 16.05
C GLU A 17 -8.54 -11.56 17.40
N GLY A 18 -8.66 -10.23 17.39
CA GLY A 18 -8.71 -9.39 18.60
C GLY A 18 -10.08 -9.30 19.26
N GLY A 19 -11.04 -10.15 18.89
CA GLY A 19 -12.42 -10.11 19.42
C GLY A 19 -13.36 -9.18 18.64
N ARG A 20 -14.35 -8.61 19.34
CA ARG A 20 -15.39 -7.76 18.72
C ARG A 20 -14.93 -6.30 18.63
N ALA A 21 -15.22 -5.66 17.50
CA ALA A 21 -15.02 -4.22 17.35
C ALA A 21 -16.08 -3.47 18.14
N THR A 22 -15.75 -2.29 18.65
CA THR A 22 -16.69 -1.40 19.35
C THR A 22 -16.71 -0.03 18.68
N ALA A 23 -17.82 0.71 18.82
CA ALA A 23 -17.92 2.09 18.36
C ALA A 23 -16.81 2.97 18.95
N GLU A 24 -16.51 2.79 20.24
CA GLU A 24 -15.42 3.49 20.94
C GLU A 24 -14.04 3.16 20.35
N GLY A 25 -13.79 1.88 20.06
CA GLY A 25 -12.54 1.44 19.42
C GLY A 25 -12.37 2.02 18.02
N LEU A 26 -13.45 2.17 17.26
CA LEU A 26 -13.45 2.83 15.96
C LEU A 26 -13.18 4.33 16.09
N SER A 27 -13.85 5.04 17.00
CA SER A 27 -13.55 6.45 17.25
C SER A 27 -12.09 6.64 17.67
N ALA A 28 -11.54 5.76 18.51
CA ALA A 28 -10.14 5.80 18.93
C ALA A 28 -9.16 5.53 17.77
N LEU A 29 -9.51 4.64 16.83
CA LEU A 29 -8.74 4.39 15.61
C LEU A 29 -8.65 5.64 14.73
N LEU A 30 -9.74 6.37 14.57
CA LEU A 30 -9.84 7.53 13.68
C LEU A 30 -9.32 8.81 14.31
N ALA A 31 -9.31 8.89 15.64
CA ALA A 31 -8.85 10.04 16.39
C ALA A 31 -7.39 10.41 16.05
N PRO A 32 -7.07 11.71 15.99
CA PRO A 32 -5.69 12.16 15.92
C PRO A 32 -4.88 11.60 17.09
N ARG A 33 -3.68 11.07 16.81
CA ARG A 33 -2.78 10.58 17.87
C ARG A 33 -1.92 11.73 18.39
N PRO A 34 -1.83 11.92 19.72
CA PRO A 34 -0.89 12.88 20.27
C PRO A 34 0.53 12.38 20.00
N VAL A 35 1.35 13.23 19.40
CA VAL A 35 2.79 12.96 19.25
C VAL A 35 3.53 13.74 20.33
N GLN A 36 4.37 13.05 21.09
CA GLN A 36 5.25 13.70 22.05
C GLN A 36 6.29 14.53 21.29
N ALA A 37 6.20 15.86 21.41
CA ALA A 37 7.10 16.78 20.75
C ALA A 37 8.12 17.37 21.74
N ALA A 38 9.38 17.45 21.33
CA ALA A 38 10.39 18.24 22.01
C ALA A 38 10.18 19.75 21.70
N PRO A 39 10.78 20.67 22.49
CA PRO A 39 10.72 22.09 22.20
C PRO A 39 11.16 22.41 20.76
N PRO A 40 10.51 23.37 20.09
CA PRO A 40 10.87 23.74 18.72
C PRO A 40 12.33 24.17 18.63
N ARG A 41 13.05 23.69 17.62
CA ARG A 41 14.43 24.11 17.34
C ARG A 41 14.68 24.31 15.85
N GLU A 42 15.71 25.08 15.53
CA GLU A 42 16.16 25.27 14.15
C GLU A 42 16.71 23.99 13.54
N VAL A 43 16.44 23.77 12.25
CA VAL A 43 16.90 22.58 11.53
C VAL A 43 18.43 22.50 11.46
N THR A 44 19.12 23.64 11.50
CA THR A 44 20.59 23.73 11.55
C THR A 44 21.19 23.17 12.83
N ALA A 45 20.40 23.03 13.89
CA ALA A 45 20.84 22.40 15.13
C ALA A 45 20.88 20.87 15.04
N LEU A 46 20.41 20.26 13.95
CA LEU A 46 20.53 18.81 13.74
C LEU A 46 22.01 18.42 13.60
N THR A 47 22.40 17.48 14.44
CA THR A 47 23.69 16.80 14.34
C THR A 47 23.67 15.73 13.25
N ALA A 48 24.85 15.29 12.80
CA ALA A 48 24.96 14.16 11.88
C ALA A 48 24.38 12.85 12.46
N GLY A 49 24.50 12.65 13.78
CA GLY A 49 23.91 11.50 14.47
C GLY A 49 22.39 11.52 14.40
N GLU A 50 21.76 12.65 14.72
CA GLU A 50 20.29 12.80 14.65
C GLU A 50 19.75 12.69 13.23
N LEU A 51 20.47 13.23 12.23
CA LEU A 51 20.12 13.05 10.82
C LEU A 51 20.24 11.57 10.40
N GLY A 52 21.27 10.87 10.85
CA GLY A 52 21.42 9.43 10.66
C GLY A 52 20.27 8.66 11.29
N GLU A 53 19.96 8.91 12.56
CA GLU A 53 18.84 8.26 13.26
C GLU A 53 17.49 8.51 12.57
N LEU A 54 17.25 9.73 12.08
CA LEU A 54 16.07 10.08 11.29
C LEU A 54 15.97 9.23 10.02
N LEU A 55 17.07 9.15 9.25
CA LEU A 55 17.11 8.40 8.00
C LEU A 55 17.04 6.88 8.21
N ALA A 56 17.52 6.37 9.35
CA ALA A 56 17.47 4.96 9.70
C ALA A 56 16.02 4.44 9.83
N TRP A 57 15.07 5.30 10.19
CA TRP A 57 13.64 4.96 10.18
C TRP A 57 13.08 4.61 8.79
N LEU A 58 13.76 5.04 7.72
CA LEU A 58 13.42 4.72 6.33
C LEU A 58 14.27 3.57 5.77
N GLY A 59 15.05 2.89 6.62
CA GLY A 59 15.90 1.76 6.25
C GLY A 59 15.19 0.39 6.35
N PRO A 60 15.77 -0.66 5.74
CA PRO A 60 15.25 -2.01 5.80
C PRO A 60 15.60 -2.74 7.11
N HIS A 61 14.70 -3.60 7.55
CA HIS A 61 14.91 -4.58 8.60
C HIS A 61 14.73 -6.00 8.05
N ARG A 62 15.79 -6.81 8.13
CA ARG A 62 15.79 -8.20 7.65
C ARG A 62 15.33 -9.16 8.76
N SER A 63 14.68 -10.25 8.36
CA SER A 63 14.31 -11.37 9.23
C SER A 63 14.61 -12.68 8.49
N PRO A 64 15.12 -13.73 9.18
CA PRO A 64 15.27 -15.05 8.56
C PRO A 64 13.94 -15.65 8.09
N ASP A 65 12.82 -15.25 8.70
CA ASP A 65 11.48 -15.75 8.39
C ASP A 65 10.84 -15.05 7.18
N ARG A 66 11.56 -14.13 6.52
CA ARG A 66 11.05 -13.30 5.42
C ARG A 66 12.03 -13.26 4.26
N LEU A 67 11.49 -13.37 3.05
CA LEU A 67 12.26 -13.25 1.81
C LEU A 67 12.69 -11.80 1.55
N LEU A 68 11.77 -10.84 1.74
CA LEU A 68 12.02 -9.41 1.51
C LEU A 68 12.20 -8.65 2.83
N PRO A 69 13.08 -7.63 2.86
CA PRO A 69 13.22 -6.76 4.03
C PRO A 69 11.93 -6.01 4.33
N LYS A 70 11.75 -5.66 5.60
CA LYS A 70 10.60 -4.91 6.09
C LYS A 70 11.01 -3.49 6.43
N TYR A 71 10.20 -2.51 6.06
CA TYR A 71 10.44 -1.09 6.36
C TYR A 71 9.40 -0.55 7.35
N ALA A 72 9.66 0.55 8.05
CA ALA A 72 8.65 1.15 8.93
C ALA A 72 7.40 1.66 8.17
N TYR A 73 7.56 1.95 6.88
CA TYR A 73 6.49 2.36 5.98
C TYR A 73 6.01 1.21 5.08
N ALA A 74 4.80 1.34 4.53
CA ALA A 74 4.25 0.38 3.58
C ALA A 74 4.65 0.77 2.15
N SER A 75 4.90 -0.24 1.32
CA SER A 75 5.06 -0.08 -0.13
C SER A 75 4.16 -1.08 -0.83
N PRO A 76 3.33 -0.65 -1.80
CA PRO A 76 2.50 -1.54 -2.60
C PRO A 76 3.34 -2.61 -3.32
N GLY A 77 2.95 -3.87 -3.19
CA GLY A 77 3.70 -5.01 -3.73
C GLY A 77 5.07 -5.25 -3.07
N ALA A 78 5.40 -4.56 -1.97
CA ALA A 78 6.72 -4.58 -1.34
C ALA A 78 7.87 -4.19 -2.30
N LEU A 79 7.59 -3.30 -3.26
CA LEU A 79 8.51 -2.90 -4.31
C LEU A 79 9.51 -1.82 -3.88
N TYR A 80 9.12 -1.00 -2.91
CA TYR A 80 9.90 0.12 -2.38
C TYR A 80 10.43 1.03 -3.49
N ALA A 81 9.53 1.42 -4.41
CA ALA A 81 9.87 2.12 -5.64
C ALA A 81 10.05 3.63 -5.45
N THR A 82 9.75 4.18 -4.27
CA THR A 82 9.94 5.60 -3.97
C THR A 82 11.28 5.86 -3.29
N GLN A 83 12.07 6.76 -3.88
CA GLN A 83 13.37 7.20 -3.40
C GLN A 83 13.30 8.58 -2.74
N LEU A 84 14.23 8.79 -1.81
CA LEU A 84 14.39 10.05 -1.09
C LEU A 84 15.72 10.71 -1.46
N TYR A 85 15.65 11.97 -1.87
CA TYR A 85 16.80 12.85 -2.08
C TYR A 85 16.72 14.03 -1.11
N LEU A 86 17.87 14.44 -0.58
CA LEU A 86 18.01 15.53 0.38
C LEU A 86 18.72 16.70 -0.31
N GLU A 87 18.09 17.87 -0.33
CA GLU A 87 18.75 19.15 -0.60
C GLU A 87 19.08 19.75 0.77
N ILE A 88 20.38 19.81 1.09
CA ILE A 88 20.91 20.21 2.39
C ILE A 88 21.70 21.51 2.25
N ASP A 89 21.43 22.48 3.12
CA ASP A 89 22.20 23.71 3.26
C ASP A 89 22.57 23.94 4.73
N GLY A 90 23.81 23.67 5.12
CA GLY A 90 24.34 24.01 6.44
C GLY A 90 23.73 23.21 7.59
N VAL A 91 23.29 21.97 7.34
CA VAL A 91 22.71 21.07 8.37
C VAL A 91 23.65 19.88 8.57
N ALA A 92 23.90 19.48 9.81
CA ALA A 92 24.80 18.37 10.15
C ALA A 92 26.23 18.50 9.55
N GLY A 93 26.68 19.72 9.24
CA GLY A 93 27.96 19.98 8.55
C GLY A 93 27.96 19.63 7.06
N LEU A 94 26.80 19.38 6.46
CA LEU A 94 26.63 19.02 5.05
C LEU A 94 26.00 20.17 4.26
N SER A 95 26.46 20.32 3.01
CA SER A 95 25.79 21.13 2.00
C SER A 95 25.87 20.43 0.64
N GLY A 96 24.76 20.40 -0.10
CA GLY A 96 24.67 19.74 -1.41
C GLY A 96 23.37 18.96 -1.59
N ILE A 97 23.34 18.18 -2.68
CA ILE A 97 22.23 17.28 -3.00
C ILE A 97 22.70 15.84 -2.79
N TYR A 98 21.94 15.08 -2.03
CA TYR A 98 22.28 13.72 -1.62
C TYR A 98 21.14 12.76 -1.92
N TYR A 99 21.45 11.60 -2.48
CA TYR A 99 20.56 10.45 -2.50
C TYR A 99 20.67 9.68 -1.17
N HIS A 100 19.55 9.39 -0.52
CA HIS A 100 19.54 8.47 0.62
C HIS A 100 19.44 7.03 0.11
N HIS A 101 20.52 6.26 0.28
CA HIS A 101 20.56 4.84 -0.04
C HIS A 101 20.14 4.03 1.20
N PRO A 102 18.87 3.58 1.29
CA PRO A 102 18.31 3.08 2.56
C PRO A 102 18.92 1.76 3.00
N ALA A 103 19.33 0.89 2.07
CA ALA A 103 19.86 -0.44 2.39
C ALA A 103 21.24 -0.39 3.07
N ASP A 104 22.08 0.52 2.60
CA ASP A 104 23.44 0.71 3.13
C ASP A 104 23.47 1.77 4.24
N HIS A 105 22.35 2.46 4.46
CA HIS A 105 22.23 3.58 5.39
C HIS A 105 23.28 4.67 5.13
N THR A 106 23.40 5.10 3.88
CA THR A 106 24.38 6.09 3.43
C THR A 106 23.76 7.23 2.65
N LEU A 107 24.34 8.43 2.79
CA LEU A 107 24.09 9.55 1.89
C LEU A 107 25.11 9.57 0.76
N VAL A 108 24.65 9.45 -0.47
CA VAL A 108 25.46 9.53 -1.69
C VAL A 108 25.31 10.92 -2.27
N ARG A 109 26.40 11.69 -2.37
CA ARG A 109 26.37 13.03 -2.96
C ARG A 109 26.18 12.92 -4.47
N VAL A 110 25.11 13.52 -4.99
CA VAL A 110 24.75 13.48 -6.43
C VAL A 110 24.84 14.86 -7.09
N GLY A 111 24.97 15.93 -6.31
CA GLY A 111 25.09 17.27 -6.85
C GLY A 111 25.54 18.32 -5.82
N ASP A 112 25.97 19.47 -6.33
CA ASP A 112 26.25 20.66 -5.53
C ASP A 112 24.95 21.40 -5.19
N HIS A 113 24.99 22.22 -4.13
CA HIS A 113 23.85 23.06 -3.77
C HIS A 113 23.70 24.23 -4.77
N PRO A 114 22.49 24.58 -5.22
CA PRO A 114 22.28 25.74 -6.07
C PRO A 114 22.43 27.02 -5.23
N HIS A 115 23.57 27.69 -5.38
CA HIS A 115 23.89 29.05 -4.93
C HIS A 115 24.09 29.28 -3.41
N ALA A 116 25.18 29.97 -3.10
CA ALA A 116 25.43 30.61 -1.80
C ALA A 116 24.46 31.78 -1.61
N GLY A 117 23.67 31.77 -0.52
CA GLY A 117 22.77 32.88 -0.16
C GLY A 117 21.34 32.51 0.22
N HIS A 118 20.98 31.22 0.23
CA HIS A 118 19.70 30.76 0.80
C HIS A 118 19.82 30.60 2.31
N ALA A 119 18.67 30.65 3.00
CA ALA A 119 18.64 30.31 4.42
C ALA A 119 18.96 28.81 4.58
N PRO A 120 19.81 28.44 5.56
CA PRO A 120 20.08 27.04 5.87
C PRO A 120 18.80 26.22 6.01
N GLY A 121 18.83 24.97 5.53
CA GLY A 121 17.63 24.18 5.45
C GLY A 121 17.86 22.73 5.03
N LEU A 122 16.80 21.94 5.21
CA LEU A 122 16.73 20.55 4.76
C LEU A 122 15.43 20.36 3.99
N LYS A 123 15.54 20.06 2.69
CA LYS A 123 14.41 19.67 1.85
C LYS A 123 14.54 18.22 1.43
N LEU A 124 13.39 17.56 1.38
CA LEU A 124 13.19 16.16 1.05
C LEU A 124 12.45 16.10 -0.30
N HIS A 125 13.10 15.58 -1.33
CA HIS A 125 12.52 15.34 -2.64
C HIS A 125 12.18 13.85 -2.78
N PHE A 126 10.92 13.55 -3.09
CA PHE A 126 10.45 12.19 -3.31
C PHE A 126 10.33 11.90 -4.81
N LEU A 127 10.90 10.76 -5.22
CA LEU A 127 10.95 10.35 -6.62
C LEU A 127 10.57 8.88 -6.76
N GLY A 128 9.60 8.57 -7.61
CA GLY A 128 9.20 7.21 -7.91
C GLY A 128 9.94 6.63 -9.11
N LYS A 129 10.61 5.49 -8.91
CA LYS A 129 11.35 4.76 -9.93
C LYS A 129 10.42 3.95 -10.82
N ARG A 130 10.20 4.41 -12.05
CA ARG A 130 9.28 3.77 -12.99
C ARG A 130 9.65 2.31 -13.25
N ARG A 131 10.93 2.03 -13.48
CA ARG A 131 11.43 0.69 -13.82
C ARG A 131 11.26 -0.32 -12.68
N ALA A 132 11.17 0.14 -11.43
CA ALA A 132 10.94 -0.73 -10.27
C ALA A 132 9.45 -1.10 -10.12
N ILE A 133 8.53 -0.21 -10.50
CA ILE A 133 7.10 -0.38 -10.28
C ILE A 133 6.34 -0.96 -11.47
N GLU A 134 6.71 -0.58 -12.70
CA GLU A 134 6.05 -0.97 -13.96
C GLU A 134 5.97 -2.49 -14.23
N PRO A 135 6.91 -3.35 -13.75
CA PRO A 135 6.78 -4.79 -13.89
C PRO A 135 5.53 -5.37 -13.20
N VAL A 136 5.13 -4.79 -12.06
CA VAL A 136 4.01 -5.28 -11.24
C VAL A 136 2.74 -4.46 -11.44
N TYR A 137 2.87 -3.14 -11.59
CA TYR A 137 1.75 -2.23 -11.79
C TYR A 137 1.77 -1.65 -13.20
N LYS A 138 0.76 -1.98 -14.01
CA LYS A 138 0.57 -1.39 -15.35
C LYS A 138 -0.24 -0.10 -15.32
N ASN A 139 -1.19 0.01 -14.40
CA ASN A 139 -2.07 1.15 -14.22
C ASN A 139 -1.84 1.81 -12.87
N ASN A 140 -2.25 3.06 -12.70
CA ASN A 140 -2.20 3.80 -11.43
C ASN A 140 -0.79 3.97 -10.85
N ILE A 141 0.27 3.90 -11.68
CA ILE A 141 1.67 3.91 -11.23
C ILE A 141 1.96 5.13 -10.34
N VAL A 142 1.56 6.32 -10.76
CA VAL A 142 1.88 7.56 -10.03
C VAL A 142 1.13 7.61 -8.69
N GLU A 143 -0.14 7.22 -8.67
CA GLU A 143 -0.95 7.17 -7.45
C GLU A 143 -0.36 6.19 -6.43
N VAL A 144 0.09 5.03 -6.88
CA VAL A 144 0.77 4.02 -6.05
C VAL A 144 2.07 4.56 -5.46
N LEU A 145 2.87 5.28 -6.25
CA LEU A 145 4.09 5.95 -5.79
C LEU A 145 3.80 7.08 -4.80
N GLU A 146 2.75 7.86 -5.05
CA GLU A 146 2.30 8.95 -4.15
C GLU A 146 1.82 8.39 -2.80
N PHE A 147 1.11 7.25 -2.77
CA PHE A 147 0.77 6.57 -1.52
C PHE A 147 2.02 6.13 -0.75
N GLU A 148 3.01 5.55 -1.44
CA GLU A 148 4.27 5.14 -0.82
C GLU A 148 5.03 6.35 -0.24
N ALA A 149 5.12 7.46 -0.98
CA ALA A 149 5.68 8.72 -0.47
C ALA A 149 4.93 9.23 0.76
N GLY A 150 3.59 9.15 0.75
CA GLY A 150 2.74 9.44 1.91
C GLY A 150 3.07 8.56 3.11
N HIS A 151 3.27 7.26 2.92
CA HIS A 151 3.68 6.37 4.00
C HIS A 151 5.05 6.72 4.59
N MET A 152 6.02 7.11 3.75
CA MET A 152 7.33 7.59 4.21
C MET A 152 7.19 8.90 4.99
N LEU A 153 6.34 9.83 4.54
CA LEU A 153 6.03 11.06 5.26
C LEU A 153 5.33 10.79 6.59
N GLY A 154 4.46 9.80 6.66
CA GLY A 154 3.83 9.35 7.91
C GLY A 154 4.87 8.93 8.95
N VAL A 155 5.92 8.20 8.55
CA VAL A 155 7.04 7.89 9.44
C VAL A 155 7.71 9.17 9.93
N LEU A 156 8.00 10.10 9.02
CA LEU A 156 8.64 11.39 9.36
C LEU A 156 7.79 12.24 10.32
N GLU A 157 6.46 12.23 10.16
CA GLU A 157 5.53 12.91 11.08
C GLU A 157 5.49 12.30 12.49
N GLU A 158 5.81 11.01 12.65
CA GLU A 158 5.93 10.37 13.97
C GLU A 158 7.26 10.70 14.67
N VAL A 159 8.36 10.83 13.90
CA VAL A 159 9.72 10.89 14.46
C VAL A 159 10.28 12.30 14.59
N LEU A 160 10.01 13.20 13.62
CA LEU A 160 10.54 14.58 13.63
C LEU A 160 10.10 15.39 14.86
N PRO A 161 8.86 15.25 15.38
CA PRO A 161 8.45 16.01 16.57
C PRO A 161 9.32 15.71 17.80
N ARG A 162 9.86 14.48 17.93
CA ARG A 162 10.80 14.12 19.01
C ARG A 162 12.10 14.92 18.96
N LEU A 163 12.43 15.47 17.77
CA LEU A 163 13.57 16.32 17.50
C LEU A 163 13.21 17.82 17.51
N GLY A 164 11.99 18.20 17.88
CA GLY A 164 11.53 19.59 17.85
C GLY A 164 11.31 20.14 16.44
N LEU A 165 11.13 19.24 15.47
CA LEU A 165 10.99 19.53 14.04
C LEU A 165 9.68 18.97 13.49
N GLU A 166 9.33 19.39 12.28
CA GLU A 166 8.24 18.80 11.52
C GLU A 166 8.51 18.87 10.01
N VAL A 167 7.83 17.99 9.26
CA VAL A 167 7.86 18.01 7.78
C VAL A 167 6.65 18.78 7.25
N ARG A 168 6.85 19.67 6.27
CA ARG A 168 5.80 20.48 5.63
C ARG A 168 5.92 20.42 4.11
N PRO A 169 4.80 20.45 3.36
CA PRO A 169 4.85 20.61 1.91
C PRO A 169 5.60 21.88 1.52
N ALA A 170 6.56 21.76 0.60
CA ALA A 170 7.30 22.90 0.05
C ALA A 170 6.90 23.20 -1.40
N GLY A 171 6.51 22.19 -2.17
CA GLY A 171 5.95 22.38 -3.51
C GLY A 171 6.18 21.22 -4.46
N PHE A 172 5.62 21.33 -5.66
CA PHE A 172 5.77 20.38 -6.75
C PHE A 172 6.56 21.03 -7.89
N THR A 173 7.85 20.70 -8.00
CA THR A 173 8.76 21.29 -8.99
C THR A 173 9.48 20.18 -9.77
N PRO A 174 8.84 19.57 -10.78
CA PRO A 174 9.46 18.50 -11.59
C PRO A 174 10.78 18.89 -12.24
N ALA A 175 10.98 20.18 -12.53
CA ALA A 175 12.25 20.71 -13.03
C ALA A 175 13.44 20.46 -12.07
N ALA A 176 13.18 20.17 -10.78
CA ALA A 176 14.22 19.77 -9.84
C ALA A 176 14.95 18.49 -10.28
N LYS A 177 14.31 17.60 -11.05
CA LYS A 177 14.91 16.35 -11.55
C LYS A 177 16.24 16.55 -12.26
N SER A 178 16.43 17.66 -12.98
CA SER A 178 17.67 17.97 -13.70
C SER A 178 18.89 18.05 -12.79
N ARG A 179 18.69 18.18 -11.46
CA ARG A 179 19.73 18.29 -10.44
C ARG A 179 19.81 17.07 -9.52
N LEU A 180 18.90 16.10 -9.67
CA LEU A 180 18.77 14.94 -8.77
C LEU A 180 19.41 13.67 -9.33
N ASP A 181 20.20 13.76 -10.40
CA ASP A 181 20.83 12.60 -11.09
C ASP A 181 19.87 11.41 -11.26
N VAL A 182 18.71 11.70 -11.88
CA VAL A 182 17.61 10.74 -12.04
C VAL A 182 17.22 10.58 -13.50
N ALA A 183 16.65 9.43 -13.83
CA ALA A 183 16.24 9.12 -15.18
C ALA A 183 15.03 9.96 -15.62
N GLU A 184 14.91 10.27 -16.90
CA GLU A 184 13.82 11.11 -17.43
C GLU A 184 12.44 10.48 -17.22
N GLU A 185 12.36 9.15 -17.25
CA GLU A 185 11.14 8.38 -17.03
C GLU A 185 10.66 8.34 -15.57
N ASP A 186 11.51 8.71 -14.60
CA ASP A 186 11.15 8.67 -13.18
C ASP A 186 10.12 9.74 -12.81
N HIS A 187 9.25 9.44 -11.85
CA HIS A 187 8.18 10.33 -11.45
C HIS A 187 8.62 11.22 -10.28
N TYR A 188 8.66 12.53 -10.50
CA TYR A 188 8.82 13.47 -9.39
C TYR A 188 7.51 13.59 -8.61
N LEU A 189 7.54 13.35 -7.30
CA LEU A 189 6.33 13.27 -6.48
C LEU A 189 6.10 14.54 -5.64
N GLY A 190 7.17 15.23 -5.25
CA GLY A 190 7.07 16.49 -4.52
C GLY A 190 8.27 16.81 -3.64
N THR A 191 8.31 18.04 -3.15
CA THR A 191 9.27 18.51 -2.14
C THR A 191 8.57 18.79 -0.83
N PHE A 192 9.23 18.40 0.25
CA PHE A 192 8.86 18.74 1.61
C PHE A 192 10.03 19.38 2.33
N ALA A 193 9.79 20.39 3.15
CA ALA A 193 10.81 21.03 3.98
C ALA A 193 10.73 20.51 5.41
N VAL A 194 11.88 20.28 6.04
CA VAL A 194 11.97 20.06 7.48
C VAL A 194 12.15 21.42 8.14
N VAL A 195 11.23 21.76 9.04
CA VAL A 195 11.13 23.07 9.69
C VAL A 195 10.97 22.91 11.20
N PRO A 196 11.20 23.97 12.01
CA PRO A 196 10.89 23.94 13.45
C PRO A 196 9.43 23.55 13.70
N HIS A 197 9.19 22.69 14.69
CA HIS A 197 7.84 22.29 15.06
C HIS A 197 7.05 23.48 15.60
N ARG A 198 6.03 23.96 14.90
CA ARG A 198 5.31 25.19 15.32
C ARG A 198 4.19 24.97 16.34
N GLY A 199 3.91 23.72 16.69
CA GLY A 199 2.71 23.36 17.45
C GLY A 199 1.41 23.65 16.68
N GLY A 200 0.29 23.14 17.19
CA GLY A 200 -1.04 23.37 16.62
C GLY A 200 -1.56 22.23 15.73
N THR A 201 -2.88 22.20 15.54
CA THR A 201 -3.56 21.25 14.67
C THR A 201 -3.36 21.63 13.21
N ARG A 202 -2.93 20.66 12.38
CA ARG A 202 -2.92 20.83 10.93
C ARG A 202 -4.38 20.88 10.44
N PRO A 203 -4.69 21.66 9.40
CA PRO A 203 -6.00 21.55 8.77
C PRO A 203 -6.24 20.10 8.35
N GLU A 204 -7.44 19.59 8.59
CA GLU A 204 -7.81 18.25 8.16
C GLU A 204 -7.86 18.20 6.63
N GLU A 205 -6.82 17.63 6.03
CA GLU A 205 -6.72 17.45 4.58
C GLU A 205 -7.37 16.14 4.11
N VAL A 206 -7.95 15.39 5.03
CA VAL A 206 -8.63 14.13 4.75
C VAL A 206 -9.91 14.04 5.58
N GLU A 207 -11.02 13.77 4.90
CA GLU A 207 -12.30 13.48 5.55
C GLU A 207 -12.48 11.96 5.64
N LEU A 208 -12.96 11.49 6.79
CA LEU A 208 -13.05 10.07 7.14
C LEU A 208 -14.50 9.60 7.20
N PHE A 209 -14.74 8.40 6.70
CA PHE A 209 -16.01 7.70 6.78
C PHE A 209 -15.78 6.26 7.22
N VAL A 210 -16.78 5.66 7.87
CA VAL A 210 -16.72 4.29 8.37
C VAL A 210 -17.99 3.57 7.96
N GLN A 211 -17.84 2.33 7.50
CA GLN A 211 -18.95 1.41 7.38
C GLN A 211 -18.85 0.32 8.44
N ALA A 212 -19.91 0.13 9.22
CA ALA A 212 -20.05 -1.04 10.09
C ALA A 212 -20.63 -2.21 9.28
N HIS A 213 -20.03 -3.39 9.37
CA HIS A 213 -20.50 -4.56 8.63
C HIS A 213 -21.55 -5.33 9.44
N GLY A 214 -22.82 -5.14 9.10
CA GLY A 214 -23.93 -5.81 9.80
C GLY A 214 -23.94 -5.46 11.29
N ASP A 215 -23.92 -6.47 12.15
CA ASP A 215 -23.90 -6.36 13.62
C ASP A 215 -22.50 -6.59 14.22
N ARG A 216 -21.43 -6.48 13.42
CA ARG A 216 -20.06 -6.83 13.85
C ARG A 216 -19.33 -5.74 14.63
N VAL A 217 -19.96 -4.59 14.84
CA VAL A 217 -19.45 -3.49 15.65
C VAL A 217 -20.41 -3.23 16.81
N ASP A 218 -19.96 -3.49 18.02
CA ASP A 218 -20.76 -3.26 19.22
C ASP A 218 -21.01 -1.76 19.42
N GLY A 219 -22.28 -1.40 19.58
CA GLY A 219 -22.71 0.00 19.74
C GLY A 219 -22.81 0.79 18.43
N LEU A 220 -22.66 0.15 17.26
CA LEU A 220 -22.81 0.82 15.96
C LEU A 220 -23.60 -0.06 14.98
N PRO A 221 -24.84 0.31 14.61
CA PRO A 221 -25.62 -0.43 13.60
C PRO A 221 -24.90 -0.53 12.26
N GLY A 222 -25.30 -1.51 11.45
CA GLY A 222 -24.80 -1.64 10.08
C GLY A 222 -25.17 -0.43 9.22
N GLY A 223 -24.19 0.15 8.54
CA GLY A 223 -24.39 1.35 7.74
C GLY A 223 -23.11 2.15 7.55
N LEU A 224 -23.21 3.25 6.81
CA LEU A 224 -22.16 4.22 6.54
C LEU A 224 -22.29 5.43 7.47
N TYR A 225 -21.16 5.89 8.00
CA TYR A 225 -21.05 6.97 8.96
C TYR A 225 -19.95 7.95 8.51
N ARG A 226 -20.17 9.25 8.73
CA ARG A 226 -19.14 10.28 8.67
C ARG A 226 -18.47 10.38 10.04
N TYR A 227 -17.14 10.43 10.07
CA TYR A 227 -16.41 10.75 11.28
C TYR A 227 -16.19 12.25 11.37
N GLN A 228 -16.66 12.89 12.43
CA GLN A 228 -16.49 14.32 12.67
C GLN A 228 -16.35 14.60 14.17
N GLU A 229 -15.27 15.30 14.55
CA GLU A 229 -15.01 15.76 15.93
C GLU A 229 -15.13 14.64 17.00
N GLY A 230 -14.68 13.42 16.68
CA GLY A 230 -14.73 12.27 17.59
C GLY A 230 -16.04 11.47 17.55
N SER A 231 -17.02 11.93 16.78
CA SER A 231 -18.34 11.29 16.63
C SER A 231 -18.51 10.60 15.27
N LEU A 232 -19.40 9.61 15.23
CA LEU A 232 -19.79 8.88 14.01
C LEU A 232 -21.24 9.21 13.66
N GLU A 233 -21.44 10.07 12.67
CA GLU A 233 -22.75 10.54 12.23
C GLU A 233 -23.29 9.64 11.10
N PRO A 234 -24.50 9.07 11.20
CA PRO A 234 -25.02 8.18 10.17
C PRO A 234 -25.31 8.91 8.86
N LEU A 235 -24.87 8.32 7.73
CA LEU A 235 -25.14 8.80 6.38
C LEU A 235 -26.15 7.93 5.62
N GLY A 236 -26.25 6.64 5.96
CA GLY A 236 -27.21 5.72 5.36
C GLY A 236 -26.88 4.25 5.58
N GLU A 237 -27.78 3.36 5.19
CA GLU A 237 -27.62 1.90 5.39
C GLU A 237 -26.75 1.23 4.32
N GLN A 238 -26.57 1.88 3.18
CA GLN A 238 -25.81 1.31 2.06
C GLN A 238 -24.30 1.47 2.26
N VAL A 239 -23.55 0.43 1.90
CA VAL A 239 -22.10 0.36 2.11
C VAL A 239 -21.37 -0.14 0.85
N VAL A 240 -20.04 -0.15 0.90
CA VAL A 240 -19.20 -0.88 -0.06
C VAL A 240 -19.30 -2.36 0.26
N ASP A 241 -20.03 -3.12 -0.56
CA ASP A 241 -20.15 -4.58 -0.40
C ASP A 241 -18.93 -5.36 -0.90
N ARG A 242 -18.83 -6.62 -0.45
CA ARG A 242 -17.84 -7.63 -0.88
C ARG A 242 -17.60 -7.63 -2.39
N ARG A 243 -18.66 -7.59 -3.21
CA ARG A 243 -18.58 -7.63 -4.68
C ARG A 243 -17.80 -6.46 -5.30
N HIS A 244 -17.64 -5.36 -4.57
CA HIS A 244 -16.88 -4.19 -5.03
C HIS A 244 -15.40 -4.28 -4.63
N VAL A 245 -15.04 -5.22 -3.75
CA VAL A 245 -13.64 -5.50 -3.39
C VAL A 245 -13.06 -6.49 -4.38
N ILE A 246 -11.81 -6.25 -4.78
CA ILE A 246 -11.07 -7.13 -5.71
C ILE A 246 -11.07 -8.56 -5.16
N ALA A 247 -11.20 -9.55 -6.06
CA ALA A 247 -11.46 -10.95 -5.70
C ALA A 247 -10.56 -11.44 -4.57
N ILE A 248 -9.23 -11.30 -4.74
CA ILE A 248 -8.18 -11.72 -3.79
C ILE A 248 -8.37 -11.22 -2.35
N ASN A 249 -9.12 -10.13 -2.16
CA ASN A 249 -9.37 -9.49 -0.86
C ASN A 249 -10.77 -9.80 -0.29
N GLN A 250 -11.65 -10.49 -1.01
CA GLN A 250 -13.03 -10.73 -0.55
C GLN A 250 -13.10 -11.62 0.69
N GLY A 251 -12.24 -12.63 0.83
CA GLY A 251 -12.19 -13.44 2.04
C GLY A 251 -11.76 -12.62 3.28
N VAL A 252 -10.95 -11.58 3.10
CA VAL A 252 -10.59 -10.65 4.18
C VAL A 252 -11.76 -9.71 4.48
N PHE A 253 -12.47 -9.26 3.46
CA PHE A 253 -13.71 -8.47 3.63
C PHE A 253 -14.72 -9.22 4.50
N ASP A 254 -14.91 -10.52 4.24
CA ASP A 254 -15.85 -11.37 4.99
C ASP A 254 -15.46 -11.59 6.45
N ARG A 255 -14.20 -11.36 6.82
CA ARG A 255 -13.72 -11.43 8.20
C ARG A 255 -13.72 -10.05 8.88
N ALA A 256 -13.68 -8.98 8.11
CA ALA A 256 -13.62 -7.62 8.63
C ALA A 256 -14.89 -7.25 9.39
N SER A 257 -14.71 -6.53 10.50
CA SER A 257 -15.81 -5.96 11.29
C SER A 257 -16.32 -4.66 10.68
N PHE A 258 -15.46 -3.93 9.97
CA PHE A 258 -15.77 -2.62 9.41
C PHE A 258 -14.94 -2.33 8.16
N GLY A 259 -15.32 -1.27 7.46
CA GLY A 259 -14.52 -0.60 6.45
C GLY A 259 -14.32 0.87 6.80
N VAL A 260 -13.21 1.45 6.41
CA VAL A 260 -12.93 2.87 6.55
C VAL A 260 -12.62 3.43 5.18
N SER A 261 -13.24 4.56 4.87
CA SER A 261 -13.00 5.33 3.66
C SER A 261 -12.37 6.66 4.01
N ALA A 262 -11.36 7.05 3.25
CA ALA A 262 -10.68 8.32 3.39
C ALA A 262 -10.77 9.06 2.05
N VAL A 263 -11.16 10.33 2.07
CA VAL A 263 -11.20 11.17 0.88
C VAL A 263 -10.34 12.41 1.04
N SER A 264 -9.54 12.73 0.03
CA SER A 264 -8.64 13.87 0.08
C SER A 264 -9.42 15.18 -0.04
N ARG A 265 -9.12 16.11 0.87
CA ARG A 265 -9.53 17.52 0.85
C ARG A 265 -8.34 18.47 0.73
N ALA A 266 -7.13 17.94 0.50
CA ALA A 266 -5.95 18.75 0.24
C ALA A 266 -6.19 19.71 -0.94
N SER A 267 -5.72 20.95 -0.80
CA SER A 267 -5.92 21.99 -1.81
C SER A 267 -5.07 21.79 -3.06
N ASP A 268 -3.94 21.09 -2.94
CA ASP A 268 -2.98 20.91 -4.02
C ASP A 268 -3.13 19.53 -4.69
N ALA A 269 -3.30 19.54 -6.01
CA ALA A 269 -3.56 18.32 -6.78
C ALA A 269 -2.48 17.24 -6.67
N TRP A 270 -1.22 17.63 -6.48
CA TRP A 270 -0.10 16.71 -6.34
C TRP A 270 -0.06 16.00 -4.97
N ARG A 271 -0.80 16.51 -3.97
CA ARG A 271 -0.83 15.96 -2.61
C ARG A 271 -2.00 15.02 -2.35
N HIS A 272 -2.98 14.94 -3.25
CA HIS A 272 -4.23 14.22 -2.99
C HIS A 272 -4.02 12.76 -2.56
N TYR A 273 -3.11 12.03 -3.21
CA TYR A 273 -2.80 10.65 -2.85
C TYR A 273 -1.77 10.55 -1.72
N ILE A 274 -0.85 11.52 -1.64
CA ILE A 274 0.17 11.58 -0.58
C ILE A 274 -0.48 11.70 0.80
N VAL A 275 -1.45 12.61 0.99
CA VAL A 275 -2.12 12.80 2.29
C VAL A 275 -2.90 11.55 2.73
N LEU A 276 -3.45 10.80 1.76
CA LEU A 276 -4.11 9.52 2.02
C LEU A 276 -3.10 8.45 2.47
N GLY A 277 -1.90 8.40 1.86
CA GLY A 277 -0.82 7.51 2.29
C GLY A 277 -0.29 7.85 3.69
N THR A 278 -0.13 9.15 4.00
CA THR A 278 0.26 9.63 5.34
C THR A 278 -0.76 9.23 6.39
N LEU A 279 -2.06 9.45 6.11
CA LEU A 279 -3.13 9.01 6.99
C LEU A 279 -3.13 7.48 7.17
N LEU A 280 -2.97 6.73 6.09
CA LEU A 280 -2.98 5.27 6.15
C LEU A 280 -1.83 4.74 7.01
N HIS A 281 -0.64 5.34 6.91
CA HIS A 281 0.44 5.05 7.83
C HIS A 281 -0.02 5.21 9.28
N ARG A 282 -0.57 6.38 9.65
CA ARG A 282 -1.04 6.65 11.01
C ARG A 282 -2.07 5.62 11.49
N LEU A 283 -3.07 5.29 10.68
CA LEU A 283 -4.13 4.36 11.05
C LEU A 283 -3.61 2.93 11.23
N GLN A 284 -2.65 2.49 10.40
CA GLN A 284 -2.00 1.18 10.51
C GLN A 284 -1.09 1.04 11.74
N ARG A 285 -0.87 2.14 12.48
CA ARG A 285 -0.01 2.18 13.67
C ARG A 285 -0.83 2.14 14.96
N VAL A 286 -2.17 2.16 14.88
CA VAL A 286 -3.06 2.10 16.05
C VAL A 286 -3.01 0.68 16.66
N PRO A 287 -2.62 0.53 17.94
CA PRO A 287 -2.56 -0.76 18.60
C PRO A 287 -3.93 -1.45 18.64
N GLY A 288 -3.93 -2.76 18.50
CA GLY A 288 -5.15 -3.58 18.62
C GLY A 288 -6.09 -3.50 17.41
N MET A 289 -5.79 -2.70 16.38
CA MET A 289 -6.57 -2.63 15.14
C MET A 289 -5.70 -3.01 13.94
N GLY A 290 -6.20 -3.94 13.14
CA GLY A 290 -5.60 -4.35 11.88
C GLY A 290 -6.36 -3.76 10.69
N LEU A 291 -5.63 -3.29 9.68
CA LEU A 291 -6.21 -2.75 8.44
C LEU A 291 -5.58 -3.39 7.20
N MET A 292 -6.37 -3.52 6.14
CA MET A 292 -5.93 -3.91 4.81
C MET A 292 -6.54 -3.01 3.73
N SER A 293 -5.68 -2.56 2.82
CA SER A 293 -6.09 -1.83 1.61
C SER A 293 -7.04 -2.68 0.74
N SER A 294 -8.18 -2.10 0.33
CA SER A 294 -9.24 -2.79 -0.41
C SER A 294 -9.83 -1.99 -1.59
N GLY A 295 -9.33 -0.79 -1.85
CA GLY A 295 -9.79 0.03 -2.97
C GLY A 295 -9.21 1.43 -2.96
N TYR A 296 -9.06 2.05 -4.12
CA TYR A 296 -8.68 3.45 -4.24
C TYR A 296 -9.15 4.03 -5.58
N SER A 297 -9.38 5.35 -5.61
CA SER A 297 -9.68 6.10 -6.82
C SER A 297 -8.48 6.15 -7.75
N SER A 298 -8.71 6.51 -9.00
CA SER A 298 -7.63 6.66 -9.98
C SER A 298 -7.70 8.01 -10.66
N ARG A 299 -6.57 8.72 -10.67
CA ARG A 299 -6.37 9.93 -11.46
C ARG A 299 -6.03 9.59 -12.91
N SER A 300 -5.51 8.39 -13.15
CA SER A 300 -5.14 7.85 -14.46
C SER A 300 -6.26 7.10 -15.20
N GLY A 301 -7.48 7.06 -14.65
CA GLY A 301 -8.67 6.52 -15.33
C GLY A 301 -8.96 5.04 -15.12
N HIS A 302 -8.33 4.41 -14.12
CA HIS A 302 -8.52 3.01 -13.76
C HIS A 302 -8.94 2.84 -12.28
N PRO A 303 -10.08 3.42 -11.85
CA PRO A 303 -10.52 3.35 -10.46
C PRO A 303 -10.90 1.93 -10.07
N LEU A 304 -10.67 1.56 -8.81
CA LEU A 304 -11.10 0.26 -8.31
C LEU A 304 -12.61 0.25 -8.04
N PRO A 305 -13.31 -0.90 -8.17
CA PRO A 305 -14.77 -0.93 -8.03
C PRO A 305 -15.27 -0.43 -6.66
N ALA A 306 -14.49 -0.64 -5.60
CA ALA A 306 -14.78 -0.12 -4.27
C ALA A 306 -14.79 1.42 -4.21
N SER A 307 -13.89 2.11 -4.94
CA SER A 307 -13.90 3.58 -4.97
C SER A 307 -15.08 4.12 -5.75
N LEU A 308 -15.45 3.48 -6.87
CA LEU A 308 -16.66 3.85 -7.63
C LEU A 308 -17.93 3.71 -6.78
N ARG A 309 -18.02 2.64 -6.00
CA ARG A 309 -19.13 2.46 -5.06
C ARG A 309 -19.11 3.53 -3.97
N LEU A 310 -17.94 3.83 -3.40
CA LEU A 310 -17.80 4.89 -2.42
C LEU A 310 -18.26 6.24 -2.98
N ASP A 311 -17.86 6.60 -4.20
CA ASP A 311 -18.26 7.85 -4.84
C ASP A 311 -19.79 7.95 -5.00
N ASP A 312 -20.47 6.87 -5.41
CA ASP A 312 -21.94 6.80 -5.47
C ASP A 312 -22.59 6.99 -4.09
N LEU A 313 -22.07 6.34 -3.04
CA LEU A 313 -22.58 6.46 -1.67
C LEU A 313 -22.45 7.90 -1.14
N LEU A 314 -21.26 8.48 -1.29
CA LEU A 314 -20.96 9.84 -0.84
C LEU A 314 -21.79 10.87 -1.61
N THR A 315 -21.96 10.70 -2.91
CA THR A 315 -22.80 11.57 -3.75
C THR A 315 -24.25 11.56 -3.28
N ARG A 316 -24.82 10.39 -3.00
CA ARG A 316 -26.20 10.26 -2.47
C ARG A 316 -26.35 10.89 -1.09
N ALA A 317 -25.32 10.84 -0.26
CA ALA A 317 -25.28 11.46 1.06
C ALA A 317 -25.00 12.99 1.00
N GLY A 318 -24.91 13.58 -0.19
CA GLY A 318 -24.65 15.02 -0.35
C GLY A 318 -23.22 15.44 0.02
N VAL A 319 -22.30 14.48 0.11
CA VAL A 319 -20.88 14.75 0.37
C VAL A 319 -20.24 15.26 -0.94
N PRO A 320 -19.50 16.38 -0.91
CA PRO A 320 -18.82 16.88 -2.10
C PRO A 320 -17.86 15.85 -2.68
N ALA A 321 -17.86 15.72 -4.02
CA ALA A 321 -16.92 14.86 -4.73
C ALA A 321 -15.48 15.16 -4.30
N ALA A 322 -14.66 14.12 -4.20
CA ALA A 322 -13.27 14.22 -3.82
C ALA A 322 -12.37 13.81 -5.00
N PRO A 323 -11.21 14.45 -5.17
CA PRO A 323 -10.31 14.17 -6.28
C PRO A 323 -9.48 12.88 -6.06
N ALA A 324 -9.43 12.38 -4.82
CA ALA A 324 -8.85 11.09 -4.50
C ALA A 324 -9.58 10.46 -3.30
N SER A 325 -9.72 9.14 -3.32
CA SER A 325 -10.29 8.34 -2.24
C SER A 325 -9.56 7.02 -2.05
N TYR A 326 -9.64 6.49 -0.84
CA TYR A 326 -9.09 5.20 -0.45
C TYR A 326 -10.10 4.46 0.42
N PHE A 327 -10.24 3.15 0.21
CA PHE A 327 -11.05 2.24 0.99
C PHE A 327 -10.20 1.11 1.56
N PHE A 328 -10.34 0.85 2.85
CA PHE A 328 -9.69 -0.24 3.54
C PHE A 328 -10.67 -0.96 4.46
N VAL A 329 -10.43 -2.25 4.69
CA VAL A 329 -11.21 -3.06 5.63
C VAL A 329 -10.39 -3.32 6.88
N GLY A 330 -11.05 -3.59 7.99
CA GLY A 330 -10.38 -3.77 9.27
C GLY A 330 -11.18 -4.50 10.33
N GLY A 331 -10.48 -4.80 11.42
CA GLY A 331 -11.01 -5.44 12.60
C GLY A 331 -9.98 -5.46 13.74
N PRO A 332 -10.41 -5.83 14.95
CA PRO A 332 -9.49 -5.97 16.08
C PRO A 332 -8.48 -7.10 15.85
N ILE A 333 -7.23 -6.90 16.27
CA ILE A 333 -6.17 -7.90 16.19
C ILE A 333 -5.68 -8.31 17.59
N SER A 334 -5.23 -9.54 17.72
CA SER A 334 -4.67 -10.04 18.98
C SER A 334 -3.27 -9.45 19.24
N ALA A 335 -2.81 -9.51 20.50
CA ALA A 335 -1.43 -9.12 20.84
C ALA A 335 -0.41 -10.01 20.12
N GLU A 336 -0.67 -11.30 20.01
CA GLU A 336 0.16 -12.26 19.27
C GLU A 336 0.26 -11.88 17.78
N GLN A 337 -0.86 -11.52 17.14
CA GLN A 337 -0.87 -11.01 15.77
C GLN A 337 -0.02 -9.75 15.63
N ALA A 338 -0.03 -8.85 16.61
CA ALA A 338 0.75 -7.61 16.57
C ALA A 338 2.26 -7.85 16.75
N GLU A 339 2.64 -8.79 17.62
CA GLU A 339 4.04 -9.04 18.03
C GLU A 339 4.81 -9.97 17.08
N HIS A 340 4.13 -10.90 16.40
CA HIS A 340 4.80 -11.88 15.55
C HIS A 340 5.59 -11.26 14.38
N GLU A 341 6.82 -11.72 14.10
CA GLU A 341 7.65 -11.14 13.01
C GLU A 341 7.54 -11.89 11.66
N GLY A 342 6.87 -13.04 11.63
CA GLY A 342 6.77 -13.88 10.43
C GLY A 342 5.76 -13.40 9.38
N MET A 343 5.51 -14.25 8.39
CA MET A 343 4.73 -13.91 7.19
C MET A 343 3.26 -14.31 7.24
N ASN A 344 2.67 -14.63 8.41
CA ASN A 344 1.27 -15.11 8.48
C ASN A 344 0.27 -14.17 7.78
N GLU A 345 0.48 -12.86 7.92
CA GLU A 345 -0.36 -11.87 7.25
C GLU A 345 0.02 -11.70 5.77
N ASP A 346 1.27 -11.96 5.39
CA ASP A 346 1.77 -11.88 4.01
C ASP A 346 1.50 -13.16 3.20
N ALA A 347 1.15 -14.26 3.88
CA ALA A 347 0.52 -15.44 3.31
C ALA A 347 -0.88 -15.05 2.83
N VAL A 348 -0.92 -14.32 1.72
CA VAL A 348 -2.10 -14.22 0.87
C VAL A 348 -2.62 -15.65 0.75
N HIS A 349 -3.89 -15.88 1.10
CA HIS A 349 -4.52 -17.15 0.79
C HIS A 349 -4.29 -17.40 -0.70
N THR A 350 -3.37 -18.32 -0.95
CA THR A 350 -2.83 -18.77 -2.21
C THR A 350 -3.92 -19.53 -2.95
N LYS A 351 -4.97 -18.81 -3.31
CA LYS A 351 -6.05 -19.28 -4.14
C LYS A 351 -6.10 -18.37 -5.35
N GLY A 352 -5.75 -18.92 -6.51
CA GLY A 352 -5.96 -18.27 -7.79
C GLY A 352 -7.45 -18.00 -8.01
N PRO A 353 -7.82 -17.09 -8.94
CA PRO A 353 -9.21 -16.72 -9.20
C PRO A 353 -10.17 -17.90 -9.38
N ALA A 354 -9.70 -19.00 -9.99
CA ALA A 354 -10.44 -20.23 -10.18
C ALA A 354 -10.81 -20.93 -8.85
N GLU A 355 -9.86 -21.04 -7.91
CA GLU A 355 -10.10 -21.65 -6.60
C GLU A 355 -11.04 -20.80 -5.75
N MET A 356 -10.90 -19.46 -5.83
CA MET A 356 -11.80 -18.54 -5.15
C MET A 356 -13.25 -18.69 -5.61
N ILE A 357 -13.47 -18.76 -6.94
CA ILE A 357 -14.80 -18.95 -7.51
C ILE A 357 -15.40 -20.31 -7.09
N ARG A 358 -14.59 -21.36 -7.00
CA ARG A 358 -15.05 -22.69 -6.55
C ARG A 358 -15.47 -22.69 -5.09
N ASP A 359 -14.66 -22.09 -4.22
CA ASP A 359 -15.01 -21.96 -2.80
C ASP A 359 -16.29 -21.17 -2.60
N ASP A 360 -16.45 -20.06 -3.34
CA ASP A 360 -17.66 -19.24 -3.30
C ASP A 360 -18.88 -20.04 -3.75
N ALA A 361 -18.76 -20.78 -4.86
CA ALA A 361 -19.81 -21.66 -5.33
C ALA A 361 -20.18 -22.72 -4.28
N ALA A 362 -19.21 -23.28 -3.56
CA ALA A 362 -19.43 -24.26 -2.50
C ALA A 362 -20.19 -23.71 -1.28
N GLN A 363 -20.23 -22.39 -1.07
CA GLN A 363 -21.04 -21.79 -0.01
C GLN A 363 -22.55 -21.81 -0.32
N PHE A 364 -22.91 -21.84 -1.60
CA PHE A 364 -24.31 -21.74 -2.05
C PHE A 364 -24.82 -23.02 -2.74
N LEU A 365 -23.92 -23.90 -3.16
CA LEU A 365 -24.22 -25.12 -3.91
C LEU A 365 -23.79 -26.36 -3.11
N PRO A 366 -24.55 -27.46 -3.19
CA PRO A 366 -24.06 -28.77 -2.75
C PRO A 366 -22.78 -29.16 -3.48
N ASP A 367 -21.89 -29.92 -2.82
CA ASP A 367 -20.57 -30.31 -3.35
C ASP A 367 -20.60 -30.86 -4.79
N TYR A 368 -21.62 -31.64 -5.13
CA TYR A 368 -21.77 -32.24 -6.47
C TYR A 368 -22.18 -31.25 -7.58
N MET A 369 -22.56 -30.03 -7.22
CA MET A 369 -22.88 -28.93 -8.14
C MET A 369 -21.73 -27.92 -8.28
N VAL A 370 -20.71 -27.99 -7.41
CA VAL A 370 -19.53 -27.14 -7.50
C VAL A 370 -18.70 -27.60 -8.71
N PRO A 371 -18.39 -26.71 -9.67
CA PRO A 371 -17.60 -27.09 -10.84
C PRO A 371 -16.25 -27.69 -10.42
N ALA A 372 -15.90 -28.84 -10.99
CA ALA A 372 -14.61 -29.48 -10.75
C ALA A 372 -13.44 -28.61 -11.26
N ARG A 373 -13.69 -27.73 -12.24
CA ARG A 373 -12.71 -26.80 -12.83
C ARG A 373 -13.36 -25.45 -13.11
N VAL A 374 -12.59 -24.40 -12.92
CA VAL A 374 -12.92 -23.03 -13.31
C VAL A 374 -11.77 -22.50 -14.13
N VAL A 375 -12.05 -21.98 -15.32
CA VAL A 375 -11.06 -21.39 -16.22
C VAL A 375 -11.36 -19.90 -16.30
N VAL A 376 -10.34 -19.07 -16.05
CA VAL A 376 -10.45 -17.62 -16.17
C VAL A 376 -9.93 -17.21 -17.54
N VAL A 377 -10.74 -16.41 -18.23
CA VAL A 377 -10.43 -15.87 -19.55
C VAL A 377 -10.61 -14.36 -19.48
N ASP A 378 -9.74 -13.60 -20.15
CA ASP A 378 -9.78 -12.13 -20.12
C ASP A 378 -11.11 -11.58 -20.66
N ARG A 379 -11.67 -12.26 -21.67
CA ARG A 379 -12.95 -11.89 -22.27
C ARG A 379 -13.65 -13.09 -22.86
N LEU A 380 -14.95 -13.21 -22.58
CA LEU A 380 -15.80 -14.17 -23.27
C LEU A 380 -16.08 -13.70 -24.71
N PRO A 381 -15.77 -14.53 -25.73
CA PRO A 381 -16.20 -14.28 -27.10
C PRO A 381 -17.71 -14.16 -27.16
N VAL A 382 -18.21 -13.20 -27.94
CA VAL A 382 -19.64 -13.02 -28.17
C VAL A 382 -19.94 -13.08 -29.67
N THR A 383 -21.07 -13.68 -30.00
CA THR A 383 -21.69 -13.66 -31.33
C THR A 383 -22.06 -12.22 -31.73
N ALA A 384 -22.36 -12.01 -33.01
CA ALA A 384 -22.85 -10.71 -33.52
C ALA A 384 -24.11 -10.18 -32.78
N ASN A 385 -24.87 -11.06 -32.13
CA ASN A 385 -26.06 -10.72 -31.35
C ASN A 385 -25.76 -10.52 -29.85
N GLY A 386 -24.49 -10.43 -29.44
CA GLY A 386 -24.08 -10.19 -28.06
C GLY A 386 -24.18 -11.40 -27.12
N LYS A 387 -24.55 -12.59 -27.62
CA LYS A 387 -24.57 -13.83 -26.82
C LYS A 387 -23.18 -14.47 -26.80
N THR A 388 -22.80 -15.13 -25.70
CA THR A 388 -21.54 -15.91 -25.63
C THR A 388 -21.44 -16.90 -26.78
N ASP A 389 -20.34 -16.83 -27.54
CA ASP A 389 -20.05 -17.76 -28.61
C ASP A 389 -19.32 -18.99 -28.05
N LEU A 390 -20.10 -20.02 -27.74
CA LEU A 390 -19.60 -21.26 -27.12
C LEU A 390 -18.51 -21.96 -27.95
N ARG A 391 -18.55 -21.86 -29.28
CA ARG A 391 -17.51 -22.46 -30.13
C ARG A 391 -16.22 -21.68 -29.99
N ALA A 392 -16.28 -20.36 -30.12
CA ALA A 392 -15.11 -19.52 -29.94
C ALA A 392 -14.53 -19.64 -28.51
N THR A 393 -15.38 -19.74 -27.49
CA THR A 393 -14.95 -19.99 -26.10
C THR A 393 -14.20 -21.32 -25.94
N ALA A 394 -14.70 -22.41 -26.54
CA ALA A 394 -14.06 -23.72 -26.44
C ALA A 394 -12.67 -23.79 -27.09
N HIS A 395 -12.38 -22.88 -28.02
CA HIS A 395 -11.09 -22.78 -28.71
C HIS A 395 -10.11 -21.80 -28.05
N LEU A 396 -10.49 -21.16 -26.95
CA LEU A 396 -9.56 -20.30 -26.22
C LEU A 396 -8.35 -21.13 -25.72
N PRO A 397 -7.12 -20.60 -25.82
CA PRO A 397 -5.91 -21.28 -25.33
C PRO A 397 -6.05 -21.76 -23.87
N GLU A 398 -6.63 -20.92 -23.03
CA GLU A 398 -6.86 -21.16 -21.61
C GLU A 398 -7.84 -22.32 -21.37
N VAL A 399 -8.75 -22.57 -22.32
CA VAL A 399 -9.74 -23.66 -22.26
C VAL A 399 -9.18 -24.94 -22.89
N SER A 400 -8.34 -24.81 -23.91
CA SER A 400 -7.78 -25.92 -24.69
C SER A 400 -6.48 -26.51 -24.12
N ALA A 401 -5.74 -25.76 -23.31
CA ALA A 401 -4.54 -26.24 -22.58
C ALA A 401 -4.86 -27.27 -21.48
N VAL A 402 -6.14 -27.47 -21.15
CA VAL A 402 -6.61 -28.14 -19.92
C VAL A 402 -6.67 -29.69 -20.05
N GLY A 403 -5.96 -30.27 -21.03
CA GLY A 403 -6.06 -31.67 -21.42
C GLY A 403 -4.90 -32.61 -21.03
N THR A 404 -3.75 -32.11 -20.57
CA THR A 404 -2.59 -32.96 -20.28
C THR A 404 -1.86 -32.44 -19.05
N ALA A 405 -1.43 -33.31 -18.13
CA ALA A 405 -0.22 -32.99 -17.37
C ALA A 405 0.84 -32.69 -18.44
N ALA A 406 1.24 -31.41 -18.55
CA ALA A 406 2.18 -31.03 -19.58
C ALA A 406 3.41 -31.94 -19.41
N PRO A 407 3.88 -32.61 -20.47
CA PRO A 407 5.10 -33.38 -20.36
C PRO A 407 6.20 -32.46 -19.83
N HIS A 408 7.00 -32.95 -18.89
CA HIS A 408 8.16 -32.23 -18.38
C HIS A 408 9.05 -31.83 -19.56
N VAL A 409 9.28 -30.52 -19.74
CA VAL A 409 10.14 -29.97 -20.79
C VAL A 409 11.35 -29.35 -20.11
N GLU A 410 12.50 -29.97 -20.33
CA GLU A 410 13.78 -29.51 -19.79
C GLU A 410 14.16 -28.11 -20.29
N PRO A 411 14.64 -27.22 -19.41
CA PRO A 411 15.19 -25.91 -19.79
C PRO A 411 16.38 -26.03 -20.76
N THR A 412 16.25 -25.48 -21.96
CA THR A 412 17.24 -25.67 -23.05
C THR A 412 18.17 -24.47 -23.25
N THR A 413 17.69 -23.25 -22.98
CA THR A 413 18.50 -22.03 -23.11
C THR A 413 19.19 -21.66 -21.79
N PRO A 414 20.26 -20.84 -21.82
CA PRO A 414 20.88 -20.32 -20.60
C PRO A 414 19.87 -19.57 -19.72
N THR A 415 18.97 -18.79 -20.33
CA THR A 415 17.92 -18.05 -19.61
C THR A 415 16.89 -18.99 -18.98
N GLU A 416 16.41 -20.00 -19.72
CA GLU A 416 15.48 -21.00 -19.20
C GLU A 416 16.10 -21.75 -18.01
N ARG A 417 17.36 -22.20 -18.12
CA ARG A 417 18.05 -22.89 -17.03
C ARG A 417 18.21 -22.03 -15.80
N TRP A 418 18.56 -20.76 -15.98
CA TRP A 418 18.65 -19.81 -14.88
C TRP A 418 17.29 -19.59 -14.20
N LEU A 419 16.23 -19.37 -15.00
CA LEU A 419 14.89 -19.14 -14.50
C LEU A 419 14.33 -20.38 -13.77
N ALA A 420 14.54 -21.57 -14.32
CA ALA A 420 14.16 -22.84 -13.70
C ALA A 420 14.89 -23.08 -12.37
N ALA A 421 16.19 -22.75 -12.29
CA ALA A 421 16.93 -22.85 -11.03
C ALA A 421 16.38 -21.90 -9.96
N GLU A 422 16.05 -20.65 -10.31
CA GLU A 422 15.47 -19.70 -9.36
C GLU A 422 14.03 -20.07 -8.97
N TRP A 423 13.20 -20.53 -9.91
CA TRP A 423 11.87 -21.08 -9.62
C TRP A 423 11.94 -22.26 -8.67
N GLY A 424 12.80 -23.23 -8.96
CA GLY A 424 12.94 -24.42 -8.12
C GLY A 424 13.39 -24.07 -6.71
N ARG A 425 14.33 -23.12 -6.58
CA ARG A 425 14.78 -22.60 -5.29
C ARG A 425 13.68 -21.87 -4.53
N LEU A 426 12.84 -21.10 -5.20
CA LEU A 426 11.76 -20.31 -4.59
C LEU A 426 10.54 -21.14 -4.23
N LEU A 427 10.19 -22.12 -5.06
CA LEU A 427 8.97 -22.93 -4.95
C LEU A 427 9.22 -24.27 -4.25
N GLY A 428 10.49 -24.66 -4.07
CA GLY A 428 10.88 -25.84 -3.30
C GLY A 428 10.77 -27.16 -4.05
N TYR A 429 10.94 -27.17 -5.38
CA TYR A 429 10.99 -28.39 -6.20
C TYR A 429 12.13 -28.33 -7.23
N GLU A 430 12.70 -29.50 -7.57
CA GLU A 430 13.98 -29.56 -8.32
C GLU A 430 13.78 -29.66 -9.84
N GLU A 431 12.70 -30.29 -10.30
CA GLU A 431 12.44 -30.55 -11.73
C GLU A 431 11.45 -29.52 -12.31
N VAL A 432 11.91 -28.28 -12.51
CA VAL A 432 11.08 -27.21 -13.13
C VAL A 432 11.02 -27.40 -14.65
N SER A 433 9.80 -27.62 -15.16
CA SER A 433 9.49 -27.67 -16.59
C SER A 433 9.32 -26.27 -17.16
N THR A 434 9.73 -26.05 -18.41
CA THR A 434 9.41 -24.78 -19.11
C THR A 434 7.92 -24.62 -19.41
N GLN A 435 7.11 -25.65 -19.18
CA GLN A 435 5.65 -25.64 -19.33
C GLN A 435 4.92 -25.56 -17.97
N ASP A 436 5.66 -25.49 -16.86
CA ASP A 436 5.05 -25.34 -15.55
C ASP A 436 4.39 -23.97 -15.44
N GLU A 437 3.13 -23.97 -15.01
CA GLU A 437 2.42 -22.75 -14.67
C GLU A 437 2.81 -22.34 -13.26
N PHE A 438 3.32 -21.12 -13.11
CA PHE A 438 3.91 -20.61 -11.87
C PHE A 438 2.99 -20.77 -10.67
N PHE A 439 1.75 -20.32 -10.81
CA PHE A 439 0.75 -20.34 -9.73
C PHE A 439 0.25 -21.74 -9.42
N SER A 440 0.15 -22.60 -10.43
CA SER A 440 -0.19 -24.01 -10.26
C SER A 440 0.92 -24.79 -9.54
N SER A 441 2.16 -24.29 -9.64
CA SER A 441 3.36 -24.88 -9.03
C SER A 441 3.69 -24.30 -7.65
N GLY A 442 2.74 -23.61 -7.00
CA GLY A 442 2.93 -23.00 -5.67
C GLY A 442 3.52 -21.58 -5.68
N GLY A 443 3.70 -20.99 -6.87
CA GLY A 443 4.08 -19.59 -7.05
C GLY A 443 3.00 -18.63 -6.58
N ASN A 444 3.42 -17.47 -6.07
CA ASN A 444 2.52 -16.39 -5.68
C ASN A 444 3.14 -15.04 -6.04
N SER A 445 2.38 -13.96 -5.95
CA SER A 445 2.87 -12.62 -6.33
C SER A 445 4.14 -12.20 -5.57
N LEU A 446 4.34 -12.65 -4.33
CA LEU A 446 5.55 -12.38 -3.57
C LEU A 446 6.76 -13.15 -4.15
N HIS A 447 6.56 -14.41 -4.54
CA HIS A 447 7.56 -15.19 -5.28
C HIS A 447 7.86 -14.54 -6.64
N SER A 448 6.86 -13.99 -7.34
CA SER A 448 7.07 -13.25 -8.60
C SER A 448 7.90 -11.99 -8.40
N VAL A 449 7.60 -11.21 -7.35
CA VAL A 449 8.36 -10.00 -7.02
C VAL A 449 9.81 -10.33 -6.67
N ALA A 450 10.08 -11.46 -6.02
CA ALA A 450 11.44 -11.87 -5.69
C ALA A 450 12.28 -12.34 -6.89
N LEU A 451 11.65 -12.67 -8.01
CA LEU A 451 12.31 -13.11 -9.25
C LEU A 451 12.72 -11.95 -10.17
N VAL A 452 12.13 -10.77 -9.99
CA VAL A 452 12.36 -9.55 -10.78
C VAL A 452 13.30 -8.64 -10.02
#